data_AF-A0AA92C1I1-F1
#
_entry.id   AF-A0AA92C1I1-F1
#
_cell.length_a   1.000
_cell.length_b   1.000
_cell.length_c   1.000
_cell.angle_alpha   90.00
_cell.angle_beta   90.00
_cell.angle_gamma   90.00
#
_symmetry.space_group_name_H-M   'P 1'
#
loop_
_entity.id
_entity.type
_entity.pdbx_description
1 polymer ?
#
loop_
_entity_poly.entity_id
_entity_poly.type
_entity_poly.pdbx_seq_one_letter_code
_entity_poly.pdbx_strand_id
1 'polypeptide(L)'
;MHGERSRASFSARKFSICAYFPCSFVVEKGYHYFRDLVGRLCSMVDAVHGSAGFSVLFEHGSFSGSSGGVATLPALKRFPGLDFSDPNVFQVEAARSDGLHIKSINWLTILSDKIVERLGGRQALEAKLGSSCPVFDFNSGVIVQAGEEPQLKDNNRGILLDDYRRVSGALKMVRFEDYKLGLIALPEAYDDMEETLSWIRRFD
;
A
#
# COMPACT_ATOMS: atom_id res chain seq x y z
N MET A 1 -30.94 7.25 -39.07
CA MET A 1 -29.55 7.44 -38.57
C MET A 1 -29.58 8.47 -37.45
N HIS A 2 -28.67 8.34 -36.48
CA HIS A 2 -28.55 9.11 -35.22
C HIS A 2 -29.54 8.68 -34.14
N GLY A 3 -29.14 8.14 -33.00
CA GLY A 3 -27.81 7.87 -32.46
C GLY A 3 -28.05 7.35 -31.05
N GLU A 4 -27.57 6.13 -30.77
CA GLU A 4 -27.66 5.52 -29.45
C GLU A 4 -26.99 6.45 -28.42
N ARG A 5 -27.79 6.96 -27.48
CA ARG A 5 -27.25 7.55 -26.26
C ARG A 5 -26.58 6.43 -25.49
N SER A 6 -25.26 6.37 -25.63
CA SER A 6 -24.35 5.65 -24.75
C SER A 6 -24.84 5.82 -23.32
N ARG A 7 -25.32 4.71 -22.73
CA ARG A 7 -25.58 4.63 -21.30
C ARG A 7 -24.23 4.81 -20.63
N ALA A 8 -24.02 5.96 -20.01
CA ALA A 8 -22.93 6.16 -19.09
C ALA A 8 -22.94 5.00 -18.10
N SER A 9 -21.92 4.14 -18.21
CA SER A 9 -21.64 3.09 -17.24
C SER A 9 -21.55 3.77 -15.89
N PHE A 10 -22.47 3.46 -14.98
CA PHE A 10 -22.40 3.89 -13.60
C PHE A 10 -21.01 3.51 -13.05
N SER A 11 -20.22 4.53 -12.71
CA SER A 11 -18.93 4.37 -12.04
C SER A 11 -19.11 3.48 -10.82
N ALA A 12 -18.32 2.41 -10.71
CA ALA A 12 -18.26 1.60 -9.50
C ALA A 12 -18.09 2.52 -8.28
N ARG A 13 -18.90 2.32 -7.23
CA ARG A 13 -18.75 3.04 -5.96
C ARG A 13 -17.34 2.74 -5.44
N LYS A 14 -16.51 3.77 -5.34
CA LYS A 14 -15.19 3.67 -4.73
C LYS A 14 -15.38 3.77 -3.22
N PHE A 15 -15.07 2.70 -2.50
CA PHE A 15 -15.05 2.66 -1.05
C PHE A 15 -13.60 2.55 -0.57
N SER A 16 -13.26 3.27 0.49
CA SER A 16 -11.96 3.18 1.15
C SER A 16 -12.16 3.08 2.65
N ILE A 17 -11.45 2.16 3.29
CA ILE A 17 -11.34 2.08 4.74
C ILE A 17 -9.98 2.62 5.15
N CYS A 18 -9.97 3.58 6.06
CA CYS A 18 -8.77 4.04 6.76
C CYS A 18 -9.03 3.86 8.26
N ALA A 19 -8.18 3.10 8.93
CA ALA A 19 -8.31 2.80 10.34
C ALA A 19 -6.94 2.78 11.01
N TYR A 20 -6.88 3.32 12.23
CA TYR A 20 -5.69 3.35 13.06
C TYR A 20 -5.98 2.61 14.36
N PHE A 21 -5.03 1.79 14.79
CA PHE A 21 -5.13 1.00 16.01
C PHE A 21 -3.95 1.36 16.91
N PRO A 22 -4.16 1.48 18.23
CA PRO A 22 -3.05 1.65 19.15
C PRO A 22 -2.17 0.40 19.12
N CYS A 23 -0.85 0.57 19.25
CA CYS A 23 0.07 -0.58 19.25
C CYS A 23 -0.27 -1.60 20.35
N SER A 24 -0.80 -1.14 21.50
CA SER A 24 -1.25 -2.01 22.59
C SER A 24 -2.31 -3.04 22.14
N PHE A 25 -3.22 -2.66 21.24
CA PHE A 25 -4.22 -3.58 20.72
C PHE A 25 -3.58 -4.78 20.00
N VAL A 26 -2.57 -4.54 19.17
CA VAL A 26 -1.87 -5.61 18.45
C VAL A 26 -1.01 -6.43 19.40
N VAL A 27 -0.38 -5.81 20.40
CA VAL A 27 0.40 -6.50 21.44
C VAL A 27 -0.50 -7.43 22.27
N GLU A 28 -1.69 -6.98 22.64
CA GLU A 28 -2.63 -7.75 23.47
C GLU A 28 -3.33 -8.88 22.70
N LYS A 29 -3.66 -8.66 21.42
CA LYS A 29 -4.44 -9.62 20.60
C LYS A 29 -3.57 -10.52 19.72
N GLY A 30 -2.34 -10.10 19.43
CA GLY A 30 -1.42 -10.77 18.53
C GLY A 30 -1.58 -10.40 17.06
N TYR A 31 -0.51 -10.61 16.29
CA TYR A 31 -0.42 -10.30 14.86
C TYR A 31 -1.43 -11.07 14.00
N HIS A 32 -1.68 -12.34 14.31
CA HIS A 32 -2.68 -13.16 13.62
C HIS A 32 -4.08 -12.55 13.72
N TYR A 33 -4.49 -12.08 14.90
CA TYR A 33 -5.79 -11.45 15.09
C TYR A 33 -5.92 -10.17 14.25
N PHE A 34 -4.85 -9.36 14.19
CA PHE A 34 -4.83 -8.14 13.37
C PHE A 34 -4.97 -8.47 11.89
N ARG A 35 -4.22 -9.45 11.37
CA ARG A 35 -4.34 -9.90 9.97
C ARG A 35 -5.75 -10.41 9.65
N ASP A 36 -6.35 -11.20 10.53
CA ASP A 36 -7.71 -11.74 10.32
C ASP A 36 -8.77 -10.61 10.38
N LEU A 37 -8.56 -9.58 11.21
CA LEU A 37 -9.37 -8.36 11.18
C LEU A 37 -9.23 -7.64 9.84
N VAL A 38 -8.01 -7.45 9.32
CA VAL A 38 -7.77 -6.84 8.00
C VAL A 38 -8.49 -7.63 6.91
N GLY A 39 -8.39 -8.97 6.89
CA GLY A 39 -9.12 -9.81 5.93
C GLY A 39 -10.63 -9.64 5.97
N ARG A 40 -11.23 -9.50 7.16
CA ARG A 40 -12.66 -9.19 7.30
C ARG A 40 -13.01 -7.81 6.77
N LEU A 41 -12.22 -6.79 7.10
CA LEU A 41 -12.41 -5.42 6.59
C LEU A 41 -12.35 -5.38 5.06
N CYS A 42 -11.35 -6.05 4.47
CA CYS A 42 -11.19 -6.16 3.02
C CYS A 42 -12.36 -6.88 2.35
N SER A 43 -12.87 -7.95 2.97
CA SER A 43 -14.02 -8.70 2.46
C SER A 43 -15.32 -7.90 2.50
N MET A 44 -15.50 -6.97 3.45
CA MET A 44 -16.71 -6.14 3.53
C MET A 44 -16.84 -5.13 2.38
N VAL A 45 -15.73 -4.77 1.73
CA VAL A 45 -15.69 -3.74 0.68
C VAL A 45 -15.17 -4.26 -0.66
N ASP A 46 -14.98 -5.58 -0.78
CA ASP A 46 -14.34 -6.24 -1.92
C ASP A 46 -13.06 -5.51 -2.36
N ALA A 47 -12.13 -5.38 -1.42
CA ALA A 47 -10.95 -4.54 -1.57
C ALA A 47 -10.13 -4.90 -2.82
N VAL A 48 -9.86 -3.89 -3.67
CA VAL A 48 -9.04 -4.07 -4.89
C VAL A 48 -7.55 -4.12 -4.55
N HIS A 49 -7.10 -3.24 -3.66
CA HIS A 49 -5.75 -3.15 -3.16
C HIS A 49 -5.72 -2.49 -1.77
N GLY A 50 -4.62 -2.62 -1.04
CA GLY A 50 -4.42 -1.92 0.23
C GLY A 50 -3.10 -2.28 0.92
N SER A 51 -2.84 -1.63 2.05
CA SER A 51 -1.69 -1.92 2.91
C SER A 51 -2.10 -1.85 4.39
N ALA A 52 -1.43 -2.61 5.24
CA ALA A 52 -1.53 -2.47 6.70
C ALA A 52 -0.18 -2.78 7.36
N GLY A 53 0.13 -2.09 8.46
CA GLY A 53 1.41 -2.16 9.16
C GLY A 53 1.66 -0.85 9.92
N PHE A 54 2.92 -0.54 10.21
CA PHE A 54 3.25 0.75 10.79
C PHE A 54 3.02 1.88 9.78
N SER A 55 2.49 3.00 10.26
CA SER A 55 2.21 4.19 9.46
C SER A 55 2.43 5.43 10.30
N VAL A 56 2.76 6.53 9.62
CA VAL A 56 2.62 7.86 10.21
C VAL A 56 1.13 8.24 10.29
N LEU A 57 0.77 8.99 11.33
CA LEU A 57 -0.57 9.54 11.52
C LEU A 57 -0.48 11.07 11.42
N PHE A 58 -1.27 11.64 10.52
CA PHE A 58 -1.38 13.08 10.35
C PHE A 58 -2.52 13.63 11.22
N GLU A 59 -2.33 14.83 11.75
CA GLU A 59 -3.43 15.55 12.42
C GLU A 59 -4.60 15.76 11.46
N HIS A 60 -5.83 15.71 11.99
CA HIS A 60 -7.02 15.87 11.16
C HIS A 60 -7.03 17.25 10.49
N GLY A 61 -7.16 17.29 9.16
CA GLY A 61 -7.06 18.52 8.37
C GLY A 61 -5.63 18.85 7.90
N SER A 62 -4.63 18.11 8.36
CA SER A 62 -3.30 18.09 7.76
C SER A 62 -3.22 16.95 6.73
N PHE A 63 -2.94 17.29 5.48
CA PHE A 63 -2.74 16.32 4.39
C PHE A 63 -1.33 16.52 3.80
N SER A 64 -0.91 15.67 2.86
CA SER A 64 0.38 15.82 2.15
C SER A 64 0.68 17.28 1.75
N GLY A 65 -0.32 18.02 1.26
CA GLY A 65 -0.23 19.41 0.82
C GLY A 65 -0.12 20.49 1.91
N SER A 66 -0.18 20.16 3.21
CA SER A 66 -0.09 21.13 4.31
C SER A 66 1.07 20.78 5.24
N SER A 67 2.30 21.20 4.90
CA SER A 67 3.51 21.16 5.76
C SER A 67 3.96 19.77 6.26
N GLY A 68 3.12 18.73 6.14
CA GLY A 68 3.29 17.42 6.75
C GLY A 68 4.30 16.55 6.00
N GLY A 69 4.44 16.74 4.69
CA GLY A 69 5.46 16.07 3.89
C GLY A 69 6.87 16.35 4.40
N VAL A 70 7.22 17.62 4.63
CA VAL A 70 8.55 18.04 5.11
C VAL A 70 8.85 17.47 6.50
N ALA A 71 7.89 17.55 7.41
CA ALA A 71 8.08 17.05 8.77
C ALA A 71 8.24 15.52 8.80
N THR A 72 7.65 14.82 7.84
CA THR A 72 7.54 13.36 7.84
C THR A 72 8.62 12.67 7.00
N LEU A 73 9.11 13.32 5.94
CA LEU A 73 10.10 12.75 5.03
C LEU A 73 11.36 12.22 5.75
N PRO A 74 11.96 12.92 6.74
CA PRO A 74 13.09 12.39 7.49
C PRO A 74 12.77 11.08 8.23
N ALA A 75 11.57 10.96 8.80
CA ALA A 75 11.13 9.76 9.48
C ALA A 75 10.95 8.60 8.50
N LEU A 76 10.34 8.83 7.33
CA LEU A 76 10.17 7.80 6.29
C LEU A 76 11.52 7.32 5.73
N LYS A 77 12.47 8.23 5.53
CA LYS A 77 13.83 7.90 5.06
C LYS A 77 14.61 7.09 6.09
N ARG A 78 14.47 7.40 7.38
CA ARG A 78 15.13 6.64 8.45
C ARG A 78 14.45 5.30 8.71
N PHE A 79 13.13 5.27 8.67
CA PHE A 79 12.29 4.13 9.04
C PHE A 79 11.42 3.66 7.86
N PRO A 80 11.99 2.92 6.89
CA PRO A 80 11.26 2.56 5.68
C PRO A 80 10.06 1.64 5.92
N GLY A 81 9.96 0.97 7.07
CA GLY A 81 8.76 0.23 7.47
C GLY A 81 7.55 1.11 7.76
N LEU A 82 7.72 2.43 7.90
CA LEU A 82 6.60 3.37 7.99
C LEU A 82 5.91 3.52 6.63
N ASP A 83 4.60 3.33 6.63
CA ASP A 83 3.75 3.75 5.52
C ASP A 83 3.48 5.25 5.59
N PHE A 84 3.40 5.86 4.40
CA PHE A 84 2.86 7.20 4.24
C PHE A 84 1.38 7.09 3.85
N SER A 85 0.51 7.25 4.84
CA SER A 85 -0.94 7.19 4.65
C SER A 85 -1.47 8.56 4.18
N ASP A 86 -1.26 8.86 2.90
CA ASP A 86 -2.12 9.80 2.16
C ASP A 86 -2.67 9.08 0.92
N PRO A 87 -3.92 8.62 0.97
CA PRO A 87 -4.48 7.85 -0.12
C PRO A 87 -4.93 8.72 -1.30
N ASN A 88 -5.07 10.05 -1.16
CA ASN A 88 -5.83 10.85 -2.12
C ASN A 88 -5.15 10.93 -3.49
N VAL A 89 -3.87 11.31 -3.53
CA VAL A 89 -3.12 11.44 -4.79
C VAL A 89 -3.03 10.10 -5.50
N PHE A 90 -2.63 9.05 -4.79
CA PHE A 90 -2.54 7.71 -5.35
C PHE A 90 -3.90 7.19 -5.85
N GLN A 91 -4.98 7.30 -5.06
CA GLN A 91 -6.29 6.81 -5.47
C GLN A 91 -6.83 7.54 -6.71
N VAL A 92 -6.57 8.84 -6.83
CA VAL A 92 -6.97 9.62 -8.01
C VAL A 92 -6.16 9.20 -9.23
N GLU A 93 -4.84 9.17 -9.12
CA GLU A 93 -3.93 8.88 -10.23
C GLU A 93 -4.03 7.42 -10.70
N ALA A 94 -4.02 6.46 -9.79
CA ALA A 94 -4.17 5.04 -10.12
C ALA A 94 -5.56 4.73 -10.70
N ALA A 95 -6.60 5.46 -10.32
CA ALA A 95 -7.92 5.28 -10.92
C ALA A 95 -8.06 5.95 -12.30
N ARG A 96 -7.13 6.83 -12.70
CA ARG A 96 -7.04 7.36 -14.07
C ARG A 96 -6.40 6.35 -15.03
N SER A 97 -5.67 5.36 -14.53
CA SER A 97 -5.22 4.22 -15.31
C SER A 97 -6.34 3.15 -15.37
N ASP A 98 -6.16 2.02 -14.69
CA ASP A 98 -7.12 0.92 -14.64
C ASP A 98 -7.56 0.56 -13.21
N GLY A 99 -7.02 1.24 -12.20
CA GLY A 99 -7.31 0.98 -10.78
C GLY A 99 -6.76 -0.35 -10.23
N LEU A 100 -6.00 -1.11 -11.02
CA LEU A 100 -5.46 -2.42 -10.67
C LEU A 100 -3.95 -2.34 -10.35
N HIS A 101 -3.59 -1.33 -9.56
CA HIS A 101 -2.23 -1.08 -9.11
C HIS A 101 -2.17 -0.90 -7.59
N ILE A 102 -1.01 -1.17 -7.00
CA ILE A 102 -0.72 -0.87 -5.60
C ILE A 102 0.15 0.39 -5.49
N LYS A 103 0.00 1.15 -4.41
CA LYS A 103 0.84 2.33 -4.11
C LYS A 103 2.28 1.91 -3.83
N SER A 104 2.42 1.00 -2.89
CA SER A 104 3.67 0.37 -2.44
C SER A 104 3.27 -0.79 -1.52
N ILE A 105 4.24 -1.40 -0.86
CA ILE A 105 4.03 -2.51 0.08
C ILE A 105 4.12 -2.03 1.54
N ASN A 106 3.55 -2.82 2.45
CA ASN A 106 3.79 -2.76 3.90
C ASN A 106 3.81 -4.21 4.45
N TRP A 107 3.82 -4.38 5.78
CA TRP A 107 3.79 -5.70 6.43
C TRP A 107 2.70 -6.59 5.86
N LEU A 108 1.48 -6.07 5.70
CA LEU A 108 0.40 -6.70 4.96
C LEU A 108 0.14 -5.89 3.69
N THR A 109 0.12 -6.55 2.54
CA THR A 109 -0.24 -5.96 1.24
C THR A 109 -1.42 -6.72 0.66
N ILE A 110 -2.51 -6.00 0.39
CA ILE A 110 -3.78 -6.57 -0.07
C ILE A 110 -3.85 -6.46 -1.60
N LEU A 111 -4.21 -7.56 -2.26
CA LEU A 111 -4.29 -7.68 -3.71
C LEU A 111 -5.60 -8.40 -4.07
N SER A 112 -6.43 -7.79 -4.90
CA SER A 112 -7.57 -8.52 -5.48
C SER A 112 -7.11 -9.62 -6.45
N ASP A 113 -7.99 -10.58 -6.73
CA ASP A 113 -7.72 -11.66 -7.69
C ASP A 113 -7.26 -11.12 -9.06
N LYS A 114 -7.84 -10.01 -9.53
CA LYS A 114 -7.44 -9.34 -10.78
C LYS A 114 -5.99 -8.86 -10.77
N ILE A 115 -5.49 -8.40 -9.62
CA ILE A 115 -4.08 -8.00 -9.47
C ILE A 115 -3.20 -9.25 -9.39
N VAL A 116 -3.64 -10.30 -8.69
CA VAL A 116 -2.92 -11.58 -8.61
C VAL A 116 -2.78 -12.24 -9.99
N GLU A 117 -3.82 -12.18 -10.84
CA GLU A 117 -3.76 -12.67 -12.22
C GLU A 117 -2.66 -11.97 -13.03
N ARG A 118 -2.50 -10.65 -12.88
CA ARG A 118 -1.41 -9.88 -13.53
C ARG A 118 -0.03 -10.34 -13.07
N LEU A 119 0.09 -10.87 -11.85
CA LEU A 119 1.33 -11.40 -11.30
C LEU A 119 1.65 -12.83 -11.77
N GLY A 120 0.80 -13.40 -12.63
CA GLY A 120 0.90 -14.78 -13.11
C GLY A 120 0.09 -15.78 -12.28
N GLY A 121 -0.84 -15.29 -11.44
CA GLY A 121 -1.68 -16.11 -10.58
C GLY A 121 -1.03 -16.44 -9.23
N ARG A 122 -1.83 -17.02 -8.34
CA ARG A 122 -1.44 -17.27 -6.94
C ARG A 122 -0.19 -18.15 -6.80
N GLN A 123 -0.12 -19.26 -7.53
CA GLN A 123 1.00 -20.19 -7.43
C GLN A 123 2.34 -19.54 -7.83
N ALA A 124 2.32 -18.71 -8.88
CA ALA A 124 3.50 -17.96 -9.31
C ALA A 124 3.91 -16.89 -8.26
N LEU A 125 2.93 -16.25 -7.62
CA LEU A 125 3.15 -15.30 -6.54
C LEU A 125 3.78 -16.00 -5.31
N GLU A 126 3.18 -17.08 -4.82
CA GLU A 126 3.69 -17.86 -3.68
C GLU A 126 5.11 -18.40 -3.94
N ALA A 127 5.40 -18.87 -5.16
CA ALA A 127 6.74 -19.33 -5.54
C ALA A 127 7.81 -18.23 -5.45
N LYS A 128 7.47 -16.96 -5.76
CA LYS A 128 8.38 -15.82 -5.62
C LYS A 128 8.57 -15.39 -4.17
N LEU A 129 7.53 -15.54 -3.35
CA LEU A 129 7.48 -15.08 -1.96
C LEU A 129 8.15 -16.05 -0.98
N GLY A 130 8.05 -17.36 -1.22
CA GLY A 130 8.59 -18.37 -0.30
C GLY A 130 7.87 -18.41 1.06
N SER A 131 8.36 -19.24 1.97
CA SER A 131 7.67 -19.55 3.22
C SER A 131 7.65 -18.42 4.26
N SER A 132 8.62 -17.49 4.21
CA SER A 132 8.66 -16.35 5.14
C SER A 132 7.67 -15.23 4.77
N CYS A 133 7.09 -15.29 3.56
CA CYS A 133 6.13 -14.29 3.08
C CYS A 133 4.78 -14.95 2.71
N PRO A 134 4.02 -15.48 3.70
CA PRO A 134 2.82 -16.24 3.43
C PRO A 134 1.69 -15.40 2.80
N VAL A 135 0.82 -16.07 2.05
CA VAL A 135 -0.32 -15.49 1.33
C VAL A 135 -1.62 -16.05 1.94
N PHE A 136 -2.52 -15.15 2.35
CA PHE A 136 -3.78 -15.50 3.00
C PHE A 136 -4.97 -15.04 2.18
N ASP A 137 -6.03 -15.84 2.12
CA ASP A 137 -7.25 -15.49 1.38
C ASP A 137 -8.13 -14.48 2.12
N PHE A 138 -8.83 -13.67 1.32
CA PHE A 138 -10.06 -13.00 1.70
C PHE A 138 -11.08 -13.15 0.55
N ASN A 139 -12.30 -12.62 0.70
CA ASN A 139 -13.42 -12.90 -0.23
C ASN A 139 -13.12 -12.68 -1.74
N SER A 140 -12.27 -11.71 -2.09
CA SER A 140 -12.03 -11.31 -3.48
C SER A 140 -10.55 -11.09 -3.80
N GLY A 141 -9.67 -11.85 -3.13
CA GLY A 141 -8.23 -11.71 -3.31
C GLY A 141 -7.40 -12.31 -2.18
N VAL A 142 -6.17 -11.83 -2.07
CA VAL A 142 -5.19 -12.28 -1.09
C VAL A 142 -4.55 -11.14 -0.31
N ILE A 143 -4.02 -11.48 0.86
CA ILE A 143 -3.15 -10.66 1.70
C ILE A 143 -1.78 -11.30 1.70
N VAL A 144 -0.79 -10.61 1.17
CA VAL A 144 0.63 -10.98 1.25
C VAL A 144 1.20 -10.41 2.55
N GLN A 145 1.83 -11.27 3.36
CA GLN A 145 2.48 -10.87 4.60
C GLN A 145 4.01 -10.87 4.42
N ALA A 146 4.70 -9.81 4.84
CA ALA A 146 6.16 -9.69 4.79
C ALA A 146 6.78 -10.02 6.15
N GLY A 147 7.21 -11.27 6.35
CA GLY A 147 7.78 -11.72 7.63
C GLY A 147 6.73 -11.96 8.71
N GLU A 148 7.14 -12.49 9.86
CA GLU A 148 6.22 -12.90 10.93
C GLU A 148 5.55 -11.72 11.67
N GLU A 149 6.22 -10.57 11.71
CA GLU A 149 5.79 -9.37 12.43
C GLU A 149 6.08 -8.09 11.62
N PRO A 150 5.31 -7.00 11.83
CA PRO A 150 5.59 -5.73 11.17
C PRO A 150 6.94 -5.20 11.65
N GLN A 151 7.77 -4.76 10.71
CA GLN A 151 9.09 -4.23 11.01
C GLN A 151 9.22 -2.79 10.56
N LEU A 152 9.84 -1.97 11.42
CA LEU A 152 10.08 -0.56 11.15
C LEU A 152 11.37 -0.33 10.35
N LYS A 153 12.43 -1.09 10.71
CA LYS A 153 13.84 -0.94 10.31
C LYS A 153 14.40 0.46 10.59
N ASP A 154 15.62 0.57 11.14
CA ASP A 154 16.34 1.85 11.21
C ASP A 154 17.50 1.82 10.21
N ASN A 155 17.40 2.60 9.12
CA ASN A 155 18.44 2.71 8.09
C ASN A 155 19.79 3.15 8.68
N ASN A 156 19.78 3.90 9.79
CA ASN A 156 21.00 4.35 10.45
C ASN A 156 21.67 3.24 11.30
N ARG A 157 21.03 2.07 11.44
CA ARG A 157 21.52 0.92 12.20
C ARG A 157 21.84 -0.29 11.32
N GLY A 158 21.74 -0.17 9.99
CA GLY A 158 22.10 -1.24 9.06
C GLY A 158 21.20 -2.48 9.10
N ILE A 159 20.00 -2.39 9.67
CA ILE A 159 19.03 -3.50 9.70
C ILE A 159 18.48 -3.72 8.28
N LEU A 160 18.43 -4.96 7.80
CA LEU A 160 17.82 -5.30 6.50
C LEU A 160 16.39 -5.81 6.69
N LEU A 161 15.52 -5.58 5.71
CA LEU A 161 14.14 -6.10 5.66
C LEU A 161 14.00 -7.03 4.46
N ASP A 162 14.65 -8.18 4.51
CA ASP A 162 14.73 -9.09 3.36
C ASP A 162 13.35 -9.57 2.90
N ASP A 163 12.43 -9.80 3.83
CA ASP A 163 11.04 -10.18 3.50
C ASP A 163 10.29 -9.04 2.80
N TYR A 164 10.48 -7.78 3.23
CA TYR A 164 9.89 -6.63 2.53
C TYR A 164 10.50 -6.46 1.13
N ARG A 165 11.82 -6.65 0.99
CA ARG A 165 12.49 -6.61 -0.33
C ARG A 165 11.94 -7.70 -1.26
N ARG A 166 11.73 -8.91 -0.73
CA ARG A 166 11.17 -10.03 -1.48
C ARG A 166 9.74 -9.73 -1.95
N VAL A 167 8.88 -9.23 -1.05
CA VAL A 167 7.51 -8.82 -1.40
C VAL A 167 7.53 -7.66 -2.42
N SER A 168 8.38 -6.65 -2.24
CA SER A 168 8.53 -5.54 -3.20
C SER A 168 8.93 -6.05 -4.59
N GLY A 169 9.92 -6.94 -4.66
CA GLY A 169 10.36 -7.55 -5.91
C GLY A 169 9.25 -8.39 -6.58
N ALA A 170 8.50 -9.18 -5.81
CA ALA A 170 7.42 -10.00 -6.33
C ALA A 170 6.25 -9.16 -6.89
N LEU A 171 5.97 -8.02 -6.27
CA LEU A 171 4.85 -7.13 -6.61
C LEU A 171 5.23 -5.94 -7.51
N LYS A 172 6.52 -5.82 -7.89
CA LYS A 172 7.05 -4.67 -8.64
C LYS A 172 6.25 -4.32 -9.89
N MET A 173 5.79 -5.33 -10.63
CA MET A 173 5.07 -5.15 -11.90
C MET A 173 3.64 -4.57 -11.76
N VAL A 174 3.07 -4.58 -10.55
CA VAL A 174 1.74 -3.98 -10.28
C VAL A 174 1.84 -2.73 -9.41
N ARG A 175 3.05 -2.27 -9.06
CA ARG A 175 3.25 -1.00 -8.35
C ARG A 175 3.02 0.15 -9.31
N PHE A 176 2.19 1.12 -8.90
CA PHE A 176 1.96 2.33 -9.67
C PHE A 176 3.18 3.24 -9.59
N GLU A 177 3.73 3.66 -10.72
CA GLU A 177 4.87 4.59 -10.77
C GLU A 177 4.64 5.78 -11.71
N ASP A 178 3.51 5.84 -12.43
CA ASP A 178 3.19 6.91 -13.40
C ASP A 178 2.45 8.10 -12.75
N TYR A 179 2.98 8.59 -11.63
CA TYR A 179 2.43 9.74 -10.92
C TYR A 179 2.61 11.03 -11.73
N LYS A 180 1.55 11.86 -11.84
CA LYS A 180 1.66 13.24 -12.36
C LYS A 180 1.81 14.30 -11.28
N LEU A 181 1.50 13.94 -10.04
CA LEU A 181 1.65 14.77 -8.84
C LEU A 181 2.34 13.93 -7.77
N GLY A 182 3.25 14.55 -7.02
CA GLY A 182 3.95 13.90 -5.92
C GLY A 182 2.97 13.41 -4.86
N LEU A 183 3.17 12.19 -4.37
CA LEU A 183 2.45 11.64 -3.24
C LEU A 183 2.79 12.42 -1.96
N ILE A 184 4.07 12.78 -1.81
CA ILE A 184 4.59 13.55 -0.69
C ILE A 184 4.81 14.98 -1.20
N ALA A 185 3.93 15.91 -0.84
CA ALA A 185 4.10 17.30 -1.26
C ALA A 185 5.17 17.99 -0.40
N LEU A 186 6.14 18.63 -1.04
CA LEU A 186 7.25 19.33 -0.39
C LEU A 186 7.40 20.75 -1.00
N PRO A 187 8.13 21.64 -0.32
CA PRO A 187 8.50 22.95 -0.87
C PRO A 187 9.38 22.80 -2.10
N GLU A 188 9.40 23.85 -2.93
CA GLU A 188 10.14 23.94 -4.21
C GLU A 188 11.64 23.57 -4.13
N ALA A 189 12.25 23.63 -2.94
CA ALA A 189 13.62 23.18 -2.71
C ALA A 189 13.82 21.66 -2.87
N TYR A 190 12.75 20.88 -2.92
CA TYR A 190 12.75 19.43 -3.10
C TYR A 190 12.07 19.04 -4.41
N ASP A 191 12.47 17.90 -4.97
CA ASP A 191 11.73 17.26 -6.06
C ASP A 191 10.73 16.25 -5.48
N ASP A 192 9.46 16.66 -5.38
CA ASP A 192 8.37 15.82 -4.85
C ASP A 192 8.20 14.51 -5.61
N MET A 193 8.49 14.52 -6.92
CA MET A 193 8.35 13.34 -7.76
C MET A 193 9.48 12.36 -7.49
N GLU A 194 10.71 12.85 -7.40
CA GLU A 194 11.86 12.03 -7.02
C GLU A 194 11.66 11.41 -5.64
N GLU A 195 11.23 12.19 -4.65
CA GLU A 195 10.97 11.69 -3.29
C GLU A 195 9.82 10.70 -3.24
N THR A 196 8.76 10.93 -4.02
CA THR A 196 7.65 9.97 -4.18
C THR A 196 8.14 8.65 -4.76
N LEU A 197 8.88 8.69 -5.87
CA LEU A 197 9.40 7.50 -6.54
C LEU A 197 10.41 6.76 -5.67
N SER A 198 11.29 7.49 -4.97
CA SER A 198 12.22 6.93 -3.99
C SER A 198 11.48 6.20 -2.88
N TRP A 199 10.42 6.81 -2.35
CA TRP A 199 9.65 6.23 -1.25
C TRP A 199 8.84 4.98 -1.66
N ILE A 200 8.15 4.99 -2.80
CA ILE A 200 7.39 3.81 -3.24
C ILE A 200 8.32 2.62 -3.58
N ARG A 201 9.56 2.91 -3.99
CA ARG A 201 10.64 1.95 -4.33
C ARG A 201 11.59 1.62 -3.18
N ARG A 202 11.31 2.08 -1.95
CA ARG A 202 12.24 1.99 -0.79
C ARG A 202 12.72 0.58 -0.39
N PHE A 203 12.12 -0.46 -0.96
CA PHE A 203 12.47 -1.87 -0.74
C PHE A 203 13.02 -2.56 -1.99
N ASP A 204 13.29 -1.83 -3.06
CA ASP A 204 13.93 -2.39 -4.25
C ASP A 204 15.40 -2.80 -4.00
#